data_AF-A0A5K1U6E8-F1
#
_entry.id   AF-A0A5K1U6E8-F1
#
_cell.length_a   1.000
_cell.length_b   1.000
_cell.length_c   1.000
_cell.angle_alpha   90.00
_cell.angle_beta   90.00
_cell.angle_gamma   90.00
#
_symmetry.space_group_name_H-M   'P 1'
#
loop_
_entity.id
_entity.type
_entity.pdbx_description
1 polymer ?
#
loop_
_entity_poly.entity_id
_entity_poly.type
_entity_poly.pdbx_seq_one_letter_code
_entity_poly.pdbx_strand_id
1 'polypeptide(L)'
;MIFTLLIPLIVAQNPECSSAYCSSCKTNPNVCDLCAQNYILVDGKCKYFKEVVPYCAISAKDGCSACMSGYYLKDGKCQIPPNSLCASYKGGKCIVCVDGYYAKAGECFECVDHCYECSSMTQCFECLDGYGFNGDECVQSLDHCKAYSYGSSTRCRECYDGYGLNKKNQCEKCAIDGCYSCSLDYTKCDICYDTKHFDGKACVDFVPIEHCASYTDSLDCSYCADGYYLDEGKCKACKVELCDQCKSPYTCNKCQEGYYWNEKECTSCPAIPIGCVGCSGINKCSVCKEGYHLVGSYCYENVEHCAVYSYEQCKTCEEGYYLSKDKCLKGVEHCKRHSTDGKKCVECGKGYYLTEDFKCSKCDSKCNECEHKSTYCELDSLDENKEDVHPIRMAHCTRASADGQRCMSCDDRTYLKDGKCVECGDEKCYGCTEDNKCSVCAKTQEDFFNGIVYLPNNNHC
;
A
#
# COMPACT_ATOMS: atom_id res chain seq x y z
N MET A 1 14.03 26.13 1.70
CA MET A 1 12.83 26.38 0.87
C MET A 1 11.71 25.58 1.48
N ILE A 2 10.70 26.25 2.03
CA ILE A 2 9.52 25.60 2.62
C ILE A 2 8.70 25.07 1.45
N PHE A 3 8.71 23.76 1.24
CA PHE A 3 7.76 23.11 0.34
C PHE A 3 6.39 23.21 1.01
N THR A 4 5.60 24.19 0.57
CA THR A 4 4.16 24.21 0.82
C THR A 4 3.57 23.08 -0.01
N LEU A 5 3.21 21.98 0.66
CA LEU A 5 2.33 20.97 0.10
C LEU A 5 1.01 21.66 -0.27
N LEU A 6 0.86 22.00 -1.55
CA LEU A 6 -0.42 22.31 -2.15
C LEU A 6 -1.23 21.00 -2.16
N ILE A 7 -2.01 20.79 -1.10
CA ILE A 7 -3.09 19.80 -1.12
C ILE A 7 -4.01 20.24 -2.26
N PRO A 8 -4.22 19.43 -3.32
CA PRO A 8 -5.18 19.81 -4.34
C PRO A 8 -6.53 19.98 -3.66
N LEU A 9 -7.13 21.16 -3.81
CA LEU A 9 -8.51 21.43 -3.38
C LEU A 9 -9.39 20.38 -4.07
N ILE A 10 -9.77 19.34 -3.34
CA ILE A 10 -10.79 18.38 -3.79
C ILE A 10 -12.05 19.22 -4.01
N VAL A 11 -12.40 19.44 -5.27
CA VAL A 11 -13.59 20.20 -5.62
C VAL A 11 -14.79 19.32 -5.30
N ALA A 12 -15.38 19.53 -4.11
CA ALA A 12 -16.47 18.73 -3.59
C ALA A 12 -17.72 18.78 -4.48
N GLN A 13 -18.46 17.66 -4.55
CA GLN A 13 -19.76 17.60 -5.23
C GLN A 13 -20.77 18.51 -4.53
N ASN A 14 -21.64 19.17 -5.30
CA ASN A 14 -22.72 19.97 -4.74
C ASN A 14 -24.05 19.18 -4.77
N PRO A 15 -24.59 18.75 -3.61
CA PRO A 15 -25.84 18.01 -3.55
C PRO A 15 -27.09 18.81 -3.95
N GLU A 16 -26.99 20.13 -4.14
CA GLU A 16 -28.07 20.96 -4.67
C GLU A 16 -28.23 20.80 -6.20
N CYS A 17 -27.19 20.33 -6.90
CA CYS A 17 -27.27 20.08 -8.33
C CYS A 17 -28.07 18.80 -8.64
N SER A 18 -28.58 18.71 -9.87
CA SER A 18 -29.31 17.53 -10.35
C SER A 18 -28.39 16.35 -10.67
N SER A 19 -27.09 16.60 -10.90
CA SER A 19 -26.09 15.57 -11.22
C SER A 19 -24.99 15.54 -10.16
N ALA A 20 -24.64 14.33 -9.71
CA ALA A 20 -23.58 14.10 -8.73
C ALA A 20 -22.18 14.47 -9.25
N TYR A 21 -22.02 14.63 -10.57
CA TYR A 21 -20.75 14.94 -11.21
C TYR A 21 -20.46 16.45 -11.27
N CYS A 22 -21.32 17.26 -10.64
CA CYS A 22 -21.24 18.72 -10.68
C CYS A 22 -20.87 19.28 -9.32
N SER A 23 -19.92 20.21 -9.34
CA SER A 23 -19.50 20.96 -8.16
C SER A 23 -20.19 22.33 -8.06
N SER A 24 -20.74 22.86 -9.16
CA SER A 24 -21.63 24.03 -9.13
C SER A 24 -22.60 24.09 -10.31
N CYS A 25 -23.78 24.67 -10.08
CA CYS A 25 -24.90 24.77 -11.02
C CYS A 25 -25.76 26.03 -10.71
N LYS A 26 -25.09 27.19 -10.60
CA LYS A 26 -25.62 28.45 -10.04
C LYS A 26 -26.83 29.01 -10.80
N THR A 27 -26.89 28.81 -12.11
CA THR A 27 -27.93 29.41 -12.95
C THR A 27 -29.11 28.47 -13.21
N ASN A 28 -28.88 27.16 -13.17
CA ASN A 28 -29.88 26.13 -13.39
C ASN A 28 -29.39 24.82 -12.76
N PRO A 29 -30.15 24.15 -11.89
CA PRO A 29 -29.72 22.91 -11.25
C PRO A 29 -29.43 21.76 -12.23
N ASN A 30 -29.93 21.86 -13.48
CA ASN A 30 -29.69 20.89 -14.55
C ASN A 30 -28.51 21.22 -15.48
N VAL A 31 -27.84 22.37 -15.28
CA VAL A 31 -26.69 22.80 -16.08
C VAL A 31 -25.52 23.05 -15.15
N CYS A 32 -24.41 22.38 -15.41
CA CYS A 32 -23.24 22.48 -14.56
C CYS A 32 -22.32 23.60 -15.03
N ASP A 33 -21.89 24.46 -14.11
CA ASP A 33 -20.92 25.52 -14.38
C ASP A 33 -19.49 25.02 -14.10
N LEU A 34 -19.36 24.05 -13.19
CA LEU A 34 -18.09 23.42 -12.82
C LEU A 34 -18.34 21.94 -12.49
N CYS A 35 -17.43 21.09 -12.96
CA CYS A 35 -17.48 19.66 -12.72
C CYS A 35 -16.70 19.26 -11.46
N ALA A 36 -17.07 18.12 -10.88
CA ALA A 36 -16.27 17.45 -9.88
C ALA A 36 -14.94 16.95 -10.50
N GLN A 37 -13.98 16.58 -9.65
CA GLN A 37 -12.72 15.99 -10.10
C GLN A 37 -12.97 14.81 -11.05
N ASN A 38 -12.13 14.65 -12.08
CA ASN A 38 -12.23 13.61 -13.11
C ASN A 38 -13.43 13.73 -14.07
N TYR A 39 -14.13 14.87 -14.07
CA TYR A 39 -15.15 15.17 -15.07
C TYR A 39 -14.82 16.46 -15.83
N ILE A 40 -15.09 16.45 -17.13
CA ILE A 40 -14.89 17.57 -18.05
C ILE A 40 -16.25 18.14 -18.44
N LEU A 41 -16.37 19.47 -18.43
CA LEU A 41 -17.59 20.16 -18.81
C LEU A 41 -17.76 20.16 -20.34
N VAL A 42 -18.79 19.49 -20.83
CA VAL A 42 -19.15 19.42 -22.25
C VAL A 42 -20.62 19.79 -22.40
N ASP A 43 -20.90 20.92 -23.05
CA ASP A 43 -22.26 21.43 -23.31
C ASP A 43 -23.13 21.52 -22.04
N GLY A 44 -22.56 22.01 -20.94
CA GLY A 44 -23.28 22.16 -19.66
C GLY A 44 -23.45 20.86 -18.86
N LYS A 45 -22.85 19.74 -19.30
CA LYS A 45 -22.86 18.45 -18.61
C LYS A 45 -21.44 17.98 -18.29
N CYS A 46 -21.30 17.32 -17.16
CA CYS A 46 -20.02 16.76 -16.72
C CYS A 46 -19.86 15.33 -17.23
N LYS A 47 -18.89 15.12 -18.13
CA LYS A 47 -18.58 13.81 -18.72
C LYS A 47 -17.26 13.28 -18.15
N TYR A 48 -17.17 11.97 -17.96
CA TYR A 48 -15.98 11.36 -17.41
C TYR A 48 -14.77 11.60 -18.32
N PHE A 49 -13.66 12.06 -17.75
CA PHE A 49 -12.54 12.59 -18.53
C PHE A 49 -11.91 11.55 -19.48
N LYS A 50 -11.84 10.28 -19.10
CA LYS A 50 -11.27 9.21 -19.95
C LYS A 50 -12.14 8.91 -21.17
N GLU A 51 -13.44 9.22 -21.11
CA GLU A 51 -14.34 9.08 -22.27
C GLU A 51 -14.25 10.27 -23.23
N VAL A 52 -13.78 11.42 -22.74
CA VAL A 52 -13.64 12.66 -23.52
C VAL A 52 -12.24 12.79 -24.10
N VAL A 53 -11.20 12.43 -23.33
CA VAL A 53 -9.79 12.49 -23.73
C VAL A 53 -9.17 11.09 -23.56
N PRO A 54 -9.07 10.31 -24.65
CA PRO A 54 -8.40 9.01 -24.62
C PRO A 54 -6.98 9.12 -24.07
N TYR A 55 -6.56 8.11 -23.32
CA TYR A 55 -5.21 7.99 -22.74
C TYR A 55 -4.84 9.09 -21.73
N CYS A 56 -5.81 9.83 -21.21
CA CYS A 56 -5.57 10.77 -20.13
C CYS A 56 -5.42 10.04 -18.79
N ALA A 57 -4.37 10.35 -18.04
CA ALA A 57 -4.16 9.86 -16.67
C ALA A 57 -4.75 10.84 -15.64
N ILE A 58 -4.55 12.15 -15.83
CA ILE A 58 -5.02 13.19 -14.91
C ILE A 58 -5.82 14.24 -15.69
N SER A 59 -7.08 14.43 -15.32
CA SER A 59 -7.96 15.42 -15.93
C SER A 59 -7.50 16.87 -15.67
N ALA A 60 -7.90 17.78 -16.54
CA ALA A 60 -7.77 19.23 -16.38
C ALA A 60 -9.07 19.92 -16.79
N LYS A 61 -9.23 21.21 -16.45
CA LYS A 61 -10.43 21.99 -16.77
C LYS A 61 -10.87 21.88 -18.23
N ASP A 62 -9.90 21.90 -19.16
CA ASP A 62 -10.14 21.90 -20.61
C ASP A 62 -9.50 20.68 -21.32
N GLY A 63 -9.37 19.54 -20.63
CA GLY A 63 -8.81 18.33 -21.22
C GLY A 63 -8.01 17.50 -20.23
N CYS A 64 -6.72 17.31 -20.54
CA CYS A 64 -5.80 16.48 -19.76
C CYS A 64 -4.61 17.30 -19.23
N SER A 65 -4.15 17.01 -18.02
CA SER A 65 -2.93 17.58 -17.43
C SER A 65 -1.76 16.59 -17.41
N ALA A 66 -2.02 15.28 -17.44
CA ALA A 66 -1.00 14.25 -17.58
C ALA A 66 -1.56 13.03 -18.32
N CYS A 67 -0.78 12.46 -19.23
CA CYS A 67 -1.17 11.30 -20.03
C CYS A 67 -0.74 9.98 -19.38
N MET A 68 -1.39 8.89 -19.76
CA MET A 68 -0.94 7.54 -19.43
C MET A 68 0.46 7.29 -20.01
N SER A 69 1.25 6.44 -19.36
CA SER A 69 2.60 6.07 -19.81
C SER A 69 2.60 5.67 -21.29
N GLY A 70 3.58 6.15 -22.04
CA GLY A 70 3.68 5.93 -23.48
C GLY A 70 2.87 6.89 -24.36
N TYR A 71 2.17 7.88 -23.77
CA TYR A 71 1.49 8.96 -24.49
C TYR A 71 2.01 10.32 -24.03
N TYR A 72 2.05 11.30 -24.94
CA TYR A 72 2.51 12.66 -24.61
C TYR A 72 1.37 13.68 -24.69
N LEU A 73 1.43 14.69 -23.81
CA LEU A 73 0.43 15.75 -23.73
C LEU A 73 0.70 16.84 -24.77
N LYS A 74 -0.29 17.15 -25.60
CA LYS A 74 -0.28 18.27 -26.54
C LYS A 74 -1.65 18.93 -26.60
N ASP A 75 -1.73 20.23 -26.33
CA ASP A 75 -2.96 21.03 -26.39
C ASP A 75 -4.12 20.42 -25.58
N GLY A 76 -3.84 19.90 -24.38
CA GLY A 76 -4.83 19.26 -23.52
C GLY A 76 -5.26 17.85 -23.94
N LYS A 77 -4.63 17.26 -24.97
CA LYS A 77 -4.92 15.92 -25.49
C LYS A 77 -3.70 15.00 -25.39
N CYS A 78 -3.95 13.72 -25.20
CA CYS A 78 -2.90 12.70 -25.20
C CYS A 78 -2.73 12.09 -26.60
N GLN A 79 -1.49 12.03 -27.06
CA GLN A 79 -1.13 11.60 -28.40
C GLN A 79 -0.01 10.55 -28.36
N ILE A 80 0.05 9.71 -29.39
CA ILE A 80 1.11 8.72 -29.55
C ILE A 80 2.43 9.47 -29.81
N PRO A 81 3.52 9.16 -29.09
CA PRO A 81 4.81 9.84 -29.24
C PRO A 81 5.40 9.59 -30.63
N PRO A 82 6.02 10.60 -31.26
CA PRO A 82 6.73 10.43 -32.52
C PRO A 82 7.93 9.47 -32.45
N ASN A 83 8.56 9.37 -31.28
CA ASN A 83 9.66 8.45 -30.98
C ASN A 83 9.26 7.57 -29.78
N SER A 84 9.19 6.25 -29.99
CA SER A 84 8.83 5.29 -28.94
C SER A 84 9.85 5.18 -27.81
N LEU A 85 11.08 5.68 -28.00
CA LEU A 85 12.11 5.72 -26.96
C LEU A 85 11.97 6.93 -26.02
N CYS A 86 11.03 7.83 -26.30
CA CYS A 86 10.83 9.03 -25.51
C CYS A 86 9.62 8.91 -24.57
N ALA A 87 9.86 9.03 -23.27
CA ALA A 87 8.83 9.03 -22.24
C ALA A 87 8.12 10.39 -22.11
N SER A 88 8.81 11.52 -22.32
CA SER A 88 8.18 12.84 -22.27
C SER A 88 8.84 13.92 -23.15
N TYR A 89 8.02 14.87 -23.61
CA TYR A 89 8.39 15.94 -24.54
C TYR A 89 8.20 17.34 -23.96
N LYS A 90 9.07 18.27 -24.35
CA LYS A 90 8.90 19.71 -24.12
C LYS A 90 9.26 20.50 -25.37
N GLY A 91 8.32 21.29 -25.90
CA GLY A 91 8.54 22.06 -27.12
C GLY A 91 8.92 21.21 -28.33
N GLY A 92 8.38 19.99 -28.42
CA GLY A 92 8.67 19.03 -29.50
C GLY A 92 10.00 18.29 -29.37
N LYS A 93 10.78 18.52 -28.31
CA LYS A 93 12.03 17.80 -28.03
C LYS A 93 11.83 16.80 -26.90
N CYS A 94 12.47 15.64 -26.99
CA CYS A 94 12.46 14.68 -25.90
C CYS A 94 13.25 15.22 -24.69
N ILE A 95 12.68 15.13 -23.49
CA ILE A 95 13.34 15.54 -22.24
C ILE A 95 13.52 14.39 -21.24
N VAL A 96 12.76 13.30 -21.38
CA VAL A 96 12.91 12.07 -20.60
C VAL A 96 12.74 10.90 -21.56
N CYS A 97 13.68 9.97 -21.55
CA CYS A 97 13.65 8.75 -22.35
C CYS A 97 13.10 7.58 -21.54
N VAL A 98 12.77 6.48 -22.20
CA VAL A 98 12.47 5.21 -21.52
C VAL A 98 13.73 4.66 -20.83
N ASP A 99 13.55 3.73 -19.90
CA ASP A 99 14.65 3.11 -19.16
C ASP A 99 15.69 2.50 -20.11
N GLY A 100 16.97 2.57 -19.72
CA GLY A 100 18.11 2.21 -20.57
C GLY A 100 18.49 3.27 -21.62
N TYR A 101 17.83 4.43 -21.64
CA TYR A 101 18.17 5.54 -22.55
C TYR A 101 18.24 6.89 -21.82
N TYR A 102 19.09 7.79 -22.31
CA TYR A 102 19.21 9.16 -21.83
C TYR A 102 18.95 10.20 -22.92
N ALA A 103 18.38 11.34 -22.52
CA ALA A 103 18.02 12.41 -23.44
C ALA A 103 19.23 13.30 -23.75
N LYS A 104 19.53 13.50 -25.04
CA LYS A 104 20.54 14.45 -25.51
C LYS A 104 20.03 15.18 -26.76
N ALA A 105 20.07 16.52 -26.73
CA ALA A 105 19.63 17.38 -27.84
C ALA A 105 18.18 17.17 -28.34
N GLY A 106 17.32 16.51 -27.55
CA GLY A 106 15.94 16.21 -27.93
C GLY A 106 15.73 14.80 -28.50
N GLU A 107 16.77 13.97 -28.53
CA GLU A 107 16.75 12.57 -28.92
C GLU A 107 17.19 11.66 -27.77
N CYS A 108 16.89 10.37 -27.88
CA CYS A 108 17.22 9.35 -26.88
C CYS A 108 18.39 8.50 -27.36
N PHE A 109 19.38 8.34 -26.50
CA PHE A 109 20.59 7.53 -26.74
C PHE A 109 20.67 6.44 -25.70
N GLU A 110 21.08 5.26 -26.11
CA GLU A 110 21.23 4.10 -25.24
C GLU A 110 22.26 4.38 -24.14
N CYS A 111 22.04 3.85 -22.95
CA CYS A 111 23.01 3.88 -21.86
C CYS A 111 24.19 2.94 -22.15
N VAL A 112 25.21 2.97 -21.28
CA VAL A 112 26.23 1.91 -21.27
C VAL A 112 25.56 0.55 -21.00
N ASP A 113 26.16 -0.51 -21.52
CA ASP A 113 25.62 -1.86 -21.39
C ASP A 113 25.31 -2.21 -19.93
N HIS A 114 24.19 -2.90 -19.73
CA HIS A 114 23.65 -3.25 -18.42
C HIS A 114 23.37 -2.09 -17.45
N CYS A 115 23.13 -0.88 -17.97
CA CYS A 115 22.70 0.28 -17.19
C CYS A 115 21.19 0.54 -17.32
N TYR A 116 20.51 0.67 -16.18
CA TYR A 116 19.08 0.98 -16.07
C TYR A 116 18.80 2.48 -16.23
N GLU A 117 19.52 3.33 -15.50
CA GLU A 117 19.38 4.80 -15.57
C GLU A 117 20.73 5.48 -15.78
N CYS A 118 20.82 6.39 -16.76
CA CYS A 118 22.06 7.13 -17.03
C CYS A 118 21.83 8.58 -17.45
N SER A 119 22.85 9.44 -17.28
CA SER A 119 22.86 10.81 -17.81
C SER A 119 23.71 10.96 -19.08
N SER A 120 24.54 9.95 -19.37
CA SER A 120 25.39 9.85 -20.55
C SER A 120 25.88 8.41 -20.74
N MET A 121 26.52 8.13 -21.87
CA MET A 121 27.20 6.85 -22.17
C MET A 121 28.22 6.38 -21.12
N THR A 122 28.65 7.21 -20.16
CA THR A 122 29.65 6.84 -19.15
C THR A 122 29.21 7.17 -17.72
N GLN A 123 27.99 7.64 -17.53
CA GLN A 123 27.47 8.00 -16.21
C GLN A 123 26.20 7.20 -15.96
N CYS A 124 26.38 5.99 -15.43
CA CYS A 124 25.30 5.14 -14.97
C CYS A 124 24.97 5.48 -13.51
N PHE A 125 23.69 5.73 -13.23
CA PHE A 125 23.18 5.93 -11.88
C PHE A 125 22.72 4.61 -11.25
N GLU A 126 22.21 3.69 -12.07
CA GLU A 126 21.69 2.40 -11.64
C GLU A 126 21.99 1.34 -12.71
N CYS A 127 22.60 0.23 -12.31
CA CYS A 127 22.81 -0.92 -13.21
C CYS A 127 21.60 -1.85 -13.17
N LEU A 128 21.41 -2.64 -14.23
CA LEU A 128 20.46 -3.74 -14.23
C LEU A 128 20.80 -4.75 -13.12
N ASP A 129 19.80 -5.50 -12.66
CA ASP A 129 19.95 -6.49 -11.60
C ASP A 129 21.07 -7.50 -11.89
N GLY A 130 21.88 -7.79 -10.88
CA GLY A 130 23.06 -8.66 -11.00
C GLY A 130 24.36 -7.96 -11.44
N TYR A 131 24.31 -6.65 -11.69
CA TYR A 131 25.48 -5.85 -12.07
C TYR A 131 25.80 -4.76 -11.04
N GLY A 132 27.09 -4.47 -10.86
CA GLY A 132 27.58 -3.36 -10.05
C GLY A 132 28.38 -2.36 -10.89
N PHE A 133 28.15 -1.06 -10.70
CA PHE A 133 28.90 -0.02 -11.42
C PHE A 133 30.32 0.13 -10.85
N ASN A 134 31.34 -0.10 -11.67
CA ASN A 134 32.74 -0.02 -11.26
C ASN A 134 33.38 1.37 -11.44
N GLY A 135 32.61 2.35 -11.93
CA GLY A 135 33.08 3.70 -12.27
C GLY A 135 33.07 4.00 -13.77
N ASP A 136 33.15 2.98 -14.61
CA ASP A 136 33.13 3.10 -16.08
C ASP A 136 32.02 2.25 -16.73
N GLU A 137 31.76 1.04 -16.21
CA GLU A 137 30.81 0.07 -16.75
C GLU A 137 30.07 -0.71 -15.64
N CYS A 138 28.92 -1.30 -15.99
CA CYS A 138 28.19 -2.24 -15.14
C CYS A 138 28.78 -3.65 -15.32
N VAL A 139 29.38 -4.21 -14.28
CA VAL A 139 30.04 -5.54 -14.33
C VAL A 139 29.35 -6.57 -13.45
N GLN A 140 29.46 -7.85 -13.83
CA GLN A 140 28.82 -8.96 -13.16
C GLN A 140 29.29 -9.14 -11.70
N SER A 141 28.31 -9.32 -10.81
CA SER A 141 28.37 -9.37 -9.35
C SER A 141 29.37 -10.36 -8.71
N LEU A 142 29.92 -10.00 -7.54
CA LEU A 142 30.59 -10.92 -6.60
C LEU A 142 29.60 -11.98 -6.06
N ASP A 143 30.04 -13.22 -5.88
CA ASP A 143 29.21 -14.32 -5.36
C ASP A 143 28.52 -13.95 -4.05
N HIS A 144 27.21 -14.24 -3.98
CA HIS A 144 26.35 -14.06 -2.80
C HIS A 144 26.20 -12.62 -2.27
N CYS A 145 26.52 -11.61 -3.10
CA CYS A 145 26.36 -10.20 -2.76
C CYS A 145 24.99 -9.65 -3.19
N LYS A 146 24.25 -9.07 -2.25
CA LYS A 146 22.94 -8.43 -2.45
C LYS A 146 23.05 -6.94 -2.77
N ALA A 147 24.02 -6.23 -2.19
CA ALA A 147 24.21 -4.79 -2.45
C ALA A 147 25.69 -4.38 -2.44
N TYR A 148 26.04 -3.30 -3.15
CA TYR A 148 27.41 -2.87 -3.39
C TYR A 148 27.79 -1.57 -2.66
N SER A 149 29.08 -1.43 -2.35
CA SER A 149 29.68 -0.16 -1.92
C SER A 149 30.42 0.49 -3.09
N TYR A 150 30.13 1.75 -3.36
CA TYR A 150 30.76 2.52 -4.44
C TYR A 150 32.18 2.98 -4.05
N GLY A 151 33.15 2.80 -4.95
CA GLY A 151 34.57 3.16 -4.75
C GLY A 151 35.48 2.59 -5.85
N SER A 152 36.80 2.70 -5.67
CA SER A 152 37.83 2.26 -6.66
C SER A 152 37.98 0.74 -6.81
N SER A 153 37.16 -0.06 -6.12
CA SER A 153 37.03 -1.50 -6.33
C SER A 153 35.64 -1.99 -5.91
N THR A 154 35.12 -3.01 -6.60
CA THR A 154 33.85 -3.66 -6.27
C THR A 154 33.93 -4.31 -4.88
N ARG A 155 33.10 -3.85 -3.95
CA ARG A 155 33.02 -4.36 -2.56
C ARG A 155 31.57 -4.61 -2.21
N CYS A 156 31.28 -5.71 -1.53
CA CYS A 156 29.93 -5.99 -1.07
C CYS A 156 29.59 -5.16 0.18
N ARG A 157 28.36 -4.64 0.23
CA ARG A 157 27.77 -3.90 1.36
C ARG A 157 26.76 -4.75 2.11
N GLU A 158 26.07 -5.67 1.45
CA GLU A 158 25.06 -6.54 2.05
C GLU A 158 25.07 -7.88 1.32
N CYS A 159 25.07 -8.98 2.07
CA CYS A 159 25.04 -10.34 1.52
C CYS A 159 23.62 -10.92 1.52
N TYR A 160 23.36 -11.90 0.65
CA TYR A 160 22.12 -12.70 0.73
C TYR A 160 22.05 -13.51 2.03
N ASP A 161 20.84 -13.95 2.40
CA ASP A 161 20.63 -14.80 3.57
C ASP A 161 21.51 -16.06 3.54
N GLY A 162 21.98 -16.47 4.70
CA GLY A 162 23.00 -17.50 4.87
C GLY A 162 24.45 -17.02 4.68
N TYR A 163 24.66 -15.75 4.30
CA TYR A 163 25.99 -15.16 4.11
C TYR A 163 26.12 -13.81 4.82
N GLY A 164 27.34 -13.45 5.21
CA GLY A 164 27.70 -12.19 5.85
C GLY A 164 29.05 -11.68 5.38
N LEU A 165 29.32 -10.38 5.62
CA LEU A 165 30.57 -9.76 5.17
C LEU A 165 31.77 -10.26 5.97
N ASN A 166 32.83 -10.63 5.26
CA ASN A 166 34.17 -10.83 5.83
C ASN A 166 34.97 -9.50 5.88
N LYS A 167 36.20 -9.55 6.41
CA LYS A 167 37.09 -8.36 6.51
C LYS A 167 37.50 -7.75 5.17
N LYS A 168 37.29 -8.47 4.05
CA LYS A 168 37.57 -8.00 2.68
C LYS A 168 36.32 -7.45 1.99
N ASN A 169 35.17 -7.39 2.67
CA ASN A 169 33.87 -7.04 2.11
C ASN A 169 33.43 -8.02 1.00
N GLN A 170 33.69 -9.32 1.22
CA GLN A 170 33.18 -10.43 0.41
C GLN A 170 32.21 -11.25 1.27
N CYS A 171 31.26 -11.91 0.64
CA CYS A 171 30.25 -12.70 1.33
C CYS A 171 30.78 -14.10 1.65
N GLU A 172 30.77 -14.44 2.93
CA GLU A 172 31.12 -15.77 3.45
C GLU A 172 29.91 -16.35 4.18
N LYS A 173 29.78 -17.69 4.18
CA LYS A 173 28.68 -18.36 4.87
C LYS A 173 28.68 -18.02 6.36
N CYS A 174 27.50 -17.81 6.95
CA CYS A 174 27.37 -17.52 8.38
C CYS A 174 28.10 -18.56 9.23
N ALA A 175 28.90 -18.10 10.17
CA ALA A 175 29.73 -18.93 11.04
C ALA A 175 28.94 -19.57 12.19
N ILE A 176 27.78 -18.99 12.55
CA ILE A 176 26.91 -19.51 13.61
C ILE A 176 26.01 -20.60 13.03
N ASP A 177 26.09 -21.79 13.60
CA ASP A 177 25.24 -22.92 13.21
C ASP A 177 23.77 -22.64 13.52
N GLY A 178 22.88 -23.02 12.60
CA GLY A 178 21.47 -22.68 12.68
C GLY A 178 21.14 -21.20 12.43
N CYS A 179 22.07 -20.40 11.89
CA CYS A 179 21.79 -19.02 11.49
C CYS A 179 21.20 -18.93 10.08
N TYR A 180 20.04 -18.29 9.97
CA TYR A 180 19.37 -17.97 8.69
C TYR A 180 19.97 -16.73 8.04
N SER A 181 20.22 -15.64 8.79
CA SER A 181 20.75 -14.38 8.24
C SER A 181 21.85 -13.77 9.11
N CYS A 182 22.93 -13.30 8.48
CA CYS A 182 24.08 -12.65 9.13
C CYS A 182 24.70 -11.53 8.26
N SER A 183 23.86 -10.91 7.42
CA SER A 183 24.17 -10.09 6.24
C SER A 183 25.37 -9.14 6.33
N LEU A 184 25.63 -8.54 7.50
CA LEU A 184 26.67 -7.52 7.71
C LEU A 184 27.95 -8.03 8.39
N ASP A 185 27.92 -9.21 8.99
CA ASP A 185 29.06 -9.80 9.70
C ASP A 185 28.86 -11.31 9.78
N TYR A 186 29.66 -12.06 9.01
CA TYR A 186 29.54 -13.52 8.97
C TYR A 186 29.76 -14.20 10.33
N THR A 187 30.29 -13.49 11.34
CA THR A 187 30.50 -14.01 12.70
C THR A 187 29.33 -13.77 13.66
N LYS A 188 28.28 -13.07 13.21
CA LYS A 188 27.07 -12.79 13.99
C LYS A 188 25.86 -13.47 13.37
N CYS A 189 24.75 -13.46 14.09
CA CYS A 189 23.49 -13.95 13.57
C CYS A 189 22.39 -12.92 13.86
N ASP A 190 21.73 -12.47 12.80
CA ASP A 190 20.61 -11.55 12.84
C ASP A 190 19.29 -12.33 13.01
N ILE A 191 19.17 -13.48 12.33
CA ILE A 191 17.97 -14.33 12.35
C ILE A 191 18.39 -15.81 12.42
N CYS A 192 17.83 -16.58 13.35
CA CYS A 192 18.03 -18.02 13.46
C CYS A 192 17.01 -18.81 12.63
N TYR A 193 17.36 -20.03 12.22
CA TYR A 193 16.40 -20.99 11.67
C TYR A 193 15.38 -21.44 12.74
N ASP A 194 14.20 -21.85 12.27
CA ASP A 194 13.08 -22.33 13.09
C ASP A 194 12.59 -21.28 14.11
N THR A 195 12.10 -21.72 15.27
CA THR A 195 11.63 -20.86 16.37
C THR A 195 12.74 -20.54 17.38
N LYS A 196 14.01 -20.60 16.96
CA LYS A 196 15.17 -20.35 17.82
C LYS A 196 15.51 -18.86 17.86
N HIS A 197 16.21 -18.44 18.91
CA HIS A 197 16.66 -17.05 19.08
C HIS A 197 18.17 -17.00 19.28
N PHE A 198 18.78 -15.88 18.89
CA PHE A 198 20.21 -15.65 19.07
C PHE A 198 20.50 -15.05 20.45
N ASP A 199 21.19 -15.79 21.31
CA ASP A 199 21.52 -15.37 22.68
C ASP A 199 22.78 -14.48 22.76
N GLY A 200 23.29 -14.01 21.63
CA GLY A 200 24.58 -13.32 21.51
C GLY A 200 25.77 -14.25 21.21
N LYS A 201 25.59 -15.56 21.26
CA LYS A 201 26.63 -16.56 20.97
C LYS A 201 26.15 -17.68 20.04
N ALA A 202 24.92 -18.17 20.19
CA ALA A 202 24.35 -19.27 19.43
C ALA A 202 22.83 -19.12 19.25
N CYS A 203 22.30 -19.85 18.26
CA CYS A 203 20.86 -20.02 18.09
C CYS A 203 20.35 -21.08 19.07
N VAL A 204 19.56 -20.67 20.06
CA VAL A 204 19.06 -21.52 21.15
C VAL A 204 17.54 -21.56 21.17
N ASP A 205 16.98 -22.63 21.74
CA ASP A 205 15.54 -22.77 21.92
C ASP A 205 15.02 -21.73 22.92
N PHE A 206 13.86 -21.15 22.63
CA PHE A 206 13.18 -20.23 23.54
C PHE A 206 12.60 -20.99 24.74
N VAL A 207 12.92 -20.53 25.95
CA VAL A 207 12.35 -21.04 27.20
C VAL A 207 11.37 -20.01 27.76
N PRO A 208 10.06 -20.24 27.71
CA PRO A 208 9.07 -19.30 28.24
C PRO A 208 9.26 -19.03 29.73
N ILE A 209 9.16 -17.76 30.12
CA ILE A 209 9.13 -17.34 31.52
C ILE A 209 7.74 -17.63 32.08
N GLU A 210 7.69 -18.38 33.18
CA GLU A 210 6.43 -18.72 33.85
C GLU A 210 5.64 -17.45 34.22
N HIS A 211 4.34 -17.45 33.95
CA HIS A 211 3.42 -16.32 34.16
C HIS A 211 3.76 -15.05 33.34
N CYS A 212 4.56 -15.15 32.29
CA CYS A 212 4.71 -14.07 31.33
C CYS A 212 3.55 -14.06 30.32
N ALA A 213 2.96 -12.89 30.10
CA ALA A 213 1.85 -12.68 29.16
C ALA A 213 2.31 -12.13 27.81
N SER A 214 3.40 -11.36 27.75
CA SER A 214 3.99 -10.91 26.49
C SER A 214 5.51 -10.75 26.60
N TYR A 215 6.17 -10.87 25.44
CA TYR A 215 7.62 -10.76 25.31
C TYR A 215 8.00 -9.57 24.42
N THR A 216 9.24 -9.09 24.54
CA THR A 216 9.88 -8.17 23.57
C THR A 216 10.35 -8.94 22.33
N ASP A 217 10.82 -8.21 21.31
CA ASP A 217 11.48 -8.81 20.14
C ASP A 217 12.76 -9.58 20.50
N SER A 218 13.42 -9.20 21.61
CA SER A 218 14.55 -9.93 22.20
C SER A 218 14.15 -11.12 23.07
N LEU A 219 12.85 -11.44 23.12
CA LEU A 219 12.26 -12.53 23.92
C LEU A 219 12.41 -12.36 25.45
N ASP A 220 12.64 -11.14 25.91
CA ASP A 220 12.55 -10.81 27.33
C ASP A 220 11.08 -10.63 27.72
N CYS A 221 10.69 -11.05 28.93
CA CYS A 221 9.32 -10.82 29.39
C CYS A 221 9.05 -9.32 29.54
N SER A 222 8.11 -8.80 28.75
CA SER A 222 7.72 -7.39 28.77
C SER A 222 6.52 -7.14 29.68
N TYR A 223 5.62 -8.14 29.80
CA TYR A 223 4.41 -8.04 30.60
C TYR A 223 4.06 -9.37 31.25
N CYS A 224 3.68 -9.33 32.52
CA CYS A 224 3.26 -10.51 33.28
C CYS A 224 1.74 -10.72 33.21
N ALA A 225 1.30 -11.96 33.39
CA ALA A 225 -0.11 -12.30 33.52
C ALA A 225 -0.75 -11.60 34.73
N ASP A 226 -2.07 -11.45 34.71
CA ASP A 226 -2.82 -10.85 35.82
C ASP A 226 -2.50 -11.60 37.14
N GLY A 227 -2.33 -10.84 38.22
CA GLY A 227 -1.86 -11.31 39.52
C GLY A 227 -0.33 -11.35 39.69
N TYR A 228 0.45 -10.96 38.67
CA TYR A 228 1.92 -10.94 38.71
C TYR A 228 2.49 -9.58 38.29
N TYR A 229 3.71 -9.27 38.76
CA TYR A 229 4.48 -8.10 38.37
C TYR A 229 5.88 -8.48 37.91
N LEU A 230 6.43 -7.70 36.99
CA LEU A 230 7.76 -7.92 36.44
C LEU A 230 8.83 -7.41 37.42
N ASP A 231 9.74 -8.29 37.82
CA ASP A 231 10.85 -8.00 38.72
C ASP A 231 12.11 -8.75 38.29
N GLU A 232 13.15 -8.01 37.90
CA GLU A 232 14.42 -8.55 37.39
C GLU A 232 14.22 -9.60 36.26
N GLY A 233 13.30 -9.31 35.33
CA GLY A 233 13.01 -10.18 34.18
C GLY A 233 12.16 -11.42 34.52
N LYS A 234 11.62 -11.52 35.74
CA LYS A 234 10.73 -12.62 36.15
C LYS A 234 9.39 -12.10 36.65
N CYS A 235 8.35 -12.89 36.44
CA CYS A 235 7.02 -12.57 36.95
C CYS A 235 6.85 -13.09 38.38
N LYS A 236 6.61 -12.19 39.33
CA LYS A 236 6.41 -12.49 40.75
C LYS A 236 4.97 -12.15 41.17
N ALA A 237 4.38 -12.95 42.05
CA ALA A 237 2.98 -12.78 42.44
C ALA A 237 2.75 -11.48 43.25
N CYS A 238 1.61 -10.83 43.00
CA CYS A 238 1.07 -9.76 43.82
C CYS A 238 0.70 -10.28 45.22
N LYS A 239 0.87 -9.46 46.26
CA LYS A 239 0.44 -9.79 47.64
C LYS A 239 -0.75 -8.95 48.11
N VAL A 240 -1.30 -8.11 47.24
CA VAL A 240 -2.52 -7.34 47.50
C VAL A 240 -3.72 -8.18 47.05
N GLU A 241 -4.62 -8.47 47.99
CA GLU A 241 -5.88 -9.15 47.68
C GLU A 241 -6.74 -8.32 46.71
N LEU A 242 -7.47 -9.00 45.81
CA LEU A 242 -8.34 -8.39 44.80
C LEU A 242 -7.60 -7.45 43.81
N CYS A 243 -6.31 -7.68 43.59
CA CYS A 243 -5.49 -6.92 42.68
C CYS A 243 -5.19 -7.71 41.39
N ASP A 244 -5.62 -7.21 40.24
CA ASP A 244 -5.32 -7.80 38.94
C ASP A 244 -3.92 -7.43 38.46
N GLN A 245 -3.46 -6.22 38.74
CA GLN A 245 -2.12 -5.77 38.34
C GLN A 245 -1.48 -4.94 39.45
N CYS A 246 -0.25 -5.30 39.78
CA CYS A 246 0.55 -4.61 40.77
C CYS A 246 1.88 -4.14 40.19
N LYS A 247 2.41 -3.03 40.73
CA LYS A 247 3.75 -2.52 40.43
C LYS A 247 4.83 -3.12 41.34
N SER A 248 4.41 -3.56 42.52
CA SER A 248 5.25 -4.11 43.57
C SER A 248 4.39 -5.11 44.35
N PRO A 249 4.96 -5.94 45.24
CA PRO A 249 4.17 -6.92 45.98
C PRO A 249 3.03 -6.28 46.79
N TYR A 250 3.15 -5.00 47.17
CA TYR A 250 2.16 -4.29 48.00
C TYR A 250 1.59 -3.02 47.35
N THR A 251 1.75 -2.83 46.03
CA THR A 251 1.25 -1.64 45.34
C THR A 251 0.42 -2.05 44.14
N CYS A 252 -0.90 -1.92 44.24
CA CYS A 252 -1.81 -2.24 43.15
C CYS A 252 -2.00 -1.05 42.21
N ASN A 253 -1.97 -1.26 40.90
CA ASN A 253 -2.35 -0.25 39.90
C ASN A 253 -3.68 -0.58 39.21
N LYS A 254 -4.16 -1.83 39.28
CA LYS A 254 -5.49 -2.23 38.79
C LYS A 254 -6.10 -3.26 39.73
N CYS A 255 -7.19 -2.89 40.40
CA CYS A 255 -7.98 -3.81 41.21
C CYS A 255 -8.99 -4.58 40.33
N GLN A 256 -9.51 -5.68 40.88
CA GLN A 256 -10.62 -6.43 40.30
C GLN A 256 -11.87 -5.55 40.08
N GLU A 257 -12.75 -5.98 39.17
CA GLU A 257 -13.99 -5.27 38.84
C GLU A 257 -14.82 -4.92 40.10
N GLY A 258 -15.26 -3.65 40.20
CA GLY A 258 -15.98 -3.14 41.37
C GLY A 258 -15.11 -2.63 42.54
N TYR A 259 -13.78 -2.69 42.43
CA TYR A 259 -12.84 -2.20 43.46
C TYR A 259 -11.90 -1.11 42.91
N TYR A 260 -11.41 -0.24 43.79
CA TYR A 260 -10.38 0.76 43.47
C TYR A 260 -9.26 0.76 44.52
N TRP A 261 -8.05 1.13 44.07
CA TRP A 261 -6.88 1.24 44.94
C TRP A 261 -6.97 2.51 45.78
N ASN A 262 -7.01 2.37 47.12
CA ASN A 262 -7.10 3.49 48.06
C ASN A 262 -5.73 3.90 48.65
N GLU A 263 -4.63 3.59 47.96
CA GLU A 263 -3.23 3.72 48.42
C GLU A 263 -2.77 2.69 49.46
N LYS A 264 -3.66 1.80 49.92
CA LYS A 264 -3.35 0.74 50.89
C LYS A 264 -3.89 -0.63 50.49
N GLU A 265 -5.13 -0.68 50.01
CA GLU A 265 -5.83 -1.90 49.63
C GLU A 265 -6.85 -1.62 48.49
N CYS A 266 -7.32 -2.69 47.85
CA CYS A 266 -8.44 -2.61 46.92
C CYS A 266 -9.76 -2.57 47.70
N THR A 267 -10.44 -1.41 47.70
CA THR A 267 -11.71 -1.19 48.42
C THR A 267 -12.86 -1.13 47.43
N SER A 268 -14.05 -1.60 47.84
CA SER A 268 -15.24 -1.57 47.00
C SER A 268 -15.68 -0.14 46.67
N CYS A 269 -16.19 0.06 45.45
CA CYS A 269 -16.74 1.34 45.01
C CYS A 269 -18.01 1.70 45.83
N PRO A 270 -18.03 2.77 46.64
CA PRO A 270 -19.15 3.06 47.55
C PRO A 270 -20.41 3.61 46.85
N ALA A 271 -20.33 3.95 45.56
CA ALA A 271 -21.45 4.18 44.66
C ALA A 271 -20.93 4.09 43.21
N ILE A 272 -21.55 3.28 42.38
CA ILE A 272 -21.19 3.13 40.96
C ILE A 272 -22.09 4.10 40.15
N PRO A 273 -21.51 5.11 39.45
CA PRO A 273 -22.29 5.97 38.54
C PRO A 273 -23.07 5.15 37.50
N ILE A 274 -24.18 5.68 36.98
CA ILE A 274 -24.97 5.00 35.94
C ILE A 274 -24.06 4.62 34.76
N GLY A 275 -24.18 3.39 34.29
CA GLY A 275 -23.40 2.89 33.15
C GLY A 275 -21.91 2.64 33.45
N CYS A 276 -21.50 2.60 34.72
CA CYS A 276 -20.11 2.35 35.13
C CYS A 276 -19.92 0.91 35.65
N VAL A 277 -18.76 0.31 35.40
CA VAL A 277 -18.36 -1.02 35.92
C VAL A 277 -17.02 -0.99 36.69
N GLY A 278 -16.22 0.07 36.54
CA GLY A 278 -14.98 0.28 37.30
C GLY A 278 -14.83 1.72 37.76
N CYS A 279 -14.32 1.94 38.97
CA CYS A 279 -14.15 3.28 39.53
C CYS A 279 -12.67 3.62 39.82
N SER A 280 -12.31 4.91 39.78
CA SER A 280 -10.99 5.42 40.20
C SER A 280 -11.03 6.14 41.56
N GLY A 281 -12.19 6.09 42.22
CA GLY A 281 -12.44 6.71 43.51
C GLY A 281 -13.93 6.97 43.72
N ILE A 282 -14.27 7.69 44.78
CA ILE A 282 -15.65 8.03 45.13
C ILE A 282 -16.30 8.81 43.98
N ASN A 283 -17.40 8.29 43.44
CA ASN A 283 -18.17 8.88 42.32
C ASN A 283 -17.36 9.14 41.03
N LYS A 284 -16.24 8.46 40.82
CA LYS A 284 -15.42 8.63 39.60
C LYS A 284 -15.38 7.32 38.82
N CYS A 285 -15.98 7.30 37.64
CA CYS A 285 -15.90 6.14 36.76
C CYS A 285 -14.57 6.10 36.00
N SER A 286 -13.99 4.91 35.86
CA SER A 286 -12.83 4.63 35.03
C SER A 286 -13.14 3.65 33.89
N VAL A 287 -14.20 2.84 34.01
CA VAL A 287 -14.61 1.87 32.99
C VAL A 287 -16.13 1.86 32.87
N CYS A 288 -16.63 2.06 31.65
CA CYS A 288 -18.06 2.06 31.36
C CYS A 288 -18.58 0.67 30.97
N LYS A 289 -19.85 0.41 31.26
CA LYS A 289 -20.60 -0.76 30.83
C LYS A 289 -20.72 -0.77 29.30
N GLU A 290 -20.84 -1.96 28.71
CA GLU A 290 -21.21 -2.11 27.31
C GLU A 290 -22.45 -1.26 26.95
N GLY A 291 -22.38 -0.55 25.82
CA GLY A 291 -23.38 0.43 25.41
C GLY A 291 -23.17 1.85 25.97
N TYR A 292 -22.10 2.12 26.73
CA TYR A 292 -21.74 3.44 27.23
C TYR A 292 -20.29 3.80 26.85
N HIS A 293 -19.98 5.10 26.80
CA HIS A 293 -18.62 5.62 26.60
C HIS A 293 -18.22 6.60 27.72
N LEU A 294 -16.91 6.67 28.00
CA LEU A 294 -16.35 7.48 29.09
C LEU A 294 -16.09 8.91 28.61
N VAL A 295 -16.71 9.90 29.27
CA VAL A 295 -16.42 11.33 29.09
C VAL A 295 -16.05 11.92 30.45
N GLY A 296 -14.76 12.20 30.63
CA GLY A 296 -14.21 12.59 31.93
C GLY A 296 -14.30 11.44 32.94
N SER A 297 -15.17 11.59 33.96
CA SER A 297 -15.41 10.58 35.00
C SER A 297 -16.82 9.97 34.96
N TYR A 298 -17.57 10.20 33.89
CA TYR A 298 -18.96 9.79 33.74
C TYR A 298 -19.15 8.97 32.46
N CYS A 299 -20.10 8.04 32.52
CA CYS A 299 -20.48 7.20 31.39
C CYS A 299 -21.76 7.74 30.77
N TYR A 300 -21.77 7.90 29.46
CA TYR A 300 -22.93 8.33 28.68
C TYR A 300 -23.37 7.21 27.76
N GLU A 301 -24.67 7.06 27.58
CA GLU A 301 -25.24 6.04 26.70
C GLU A 301 -24.81 6.30 25.25
N ASN A 302 -24.47 5.24 24.53
CA ASN A 302 -24.08 5.34 23.14
C ASN A 302 -25.30 5.63 22.26
N VAL A 303 -25.12 6.55 21.32
CA VAL A 303 -26.02 6.74 20.19
C VAL A 303 -25.82 5.57 19.21
N GLU A 304 -26.91 4.88 18.88
CA GLU A 304 -26.93 3.78 17.91
C GLU A 304 -26.33 4.22 16.57
N HIS A 305 -25.45 3.40 16.00
CA HIS A 305 -24.72 3.68 14.76
C HIS A 305 -23.80 4.91 14.77
N CYS A 306 -23.35 5.37 15.94
CA CYS A 306 -22.35 6.43 16.04
C CYS A 306 -20.91 5.88 15.98
N ALA A 307 -20.10 6.41 15.07
CA ALA A 307 -18.70 6.02 14.92
C ALA A 307 -17.73 6.86 15.76
N VAL A 308 -17.99 8.17 15.92
CA VAL A 308 -17.11 9.09 16.66
C VAL A 308 -17.93 10.06 17.49
N TYR A 309 -17.54 10.24 18.76
CA TYR A 309 -18.15 11.19 19.69
C TYR A 309 -17.33 12.47 19.84
N SER A 310 -18.02 13.56 20.17
CA SER A 310 -17.47 14.82 20.63
C SER A 310 -18.11 15.15 21.98
N TYR A 311 -17.42 14.84 23.08
CA TYR A 311 -18.00 14.79 24.42
C TYR A 311 -19.19 13.81 24.45
N GLU A 312 -20.37 14.23 24.91
CA GLU A 312 -21.57 13.39 24.95
C GLU A 312 -22.32 13.27 23.60
N GLN A 313 -21.92 14.05 22.57
CA GLN A 313 -22.66 14.13 21.32
C GLN A 313 -22.01 13.30 20.20
N CYS A 314 -22.83 12.66 19.37
CA CYS A 314 -22.33 11.98 18.19
C CYS A 314 -21.82 13.00 17.15
N LYS A 315 -20.56 12.86 16.74
CA LYS A 315 -19.92 13.73 15.74
C LYS A 315 -20.02 13.14 14.33
N THR A 316 -19.80 11.83 14.19
CA THR A 316 -19.90 11.12 12.89
C THR A 316 -20.53 9.75 13.08
N CYS A 317 -21.34 9.32 12.11
CA CYS A 317 -22.02 8.03 12.12
C CYS A 317 -21.22 6.94 11.40
N GLU A 318 -21.60 5.68 11.62
CA GLU A 318 -21.13 4.51 10.87
C GLU A 318 -21.51 4.62 9.38
N GLU A 319 -20.82 3.87 8.51
CA GLU A 319 -21.09 3.87 7.07
C GLU A 319 -22.55 3.51 6.76
N GLY A 320 -23.17 4.26 5.84
CA GLY A 320 -24.59 4.12 5.53
C GLY A 320 -25.55 4.93 6.43
N TYR A 321 -25.05 5.60 7.47
CA TYR A 321 -25.84 6.48 8.34
C TYR A 321 -25.39 7.95 8.23
N TYR A 322 -26.33 8.86 8.43
CA TYR A 322 -26.05 10.31 8.46
C TYR A 322 -26.55 10.93 9.76
N LEU A 323 -25.82 11.95 10.23
CA LEU A 323 -26.12 12.64 11.48
C LEU A 323 -27.26 13.65 11.25
N SER A 324 -28.37 13.48 11.97
CA SER A 324 -29.50 14.42 11.98
C SER A 324 -30.08 14.54 13.37
N LYS A 325 -30.00 15.74 13.97
CA LYS A 325 -30.46 16.04 15.34
C LYS A 325 -29.86 15.08 16.37
N ASP A 326 -28.53 14.95 16.36
CA ASP A 326 -27.72 14.10 17.26
C ASP A 326 -28.07 12.60 17.21
N LYS A 327 -28.77 12.15 16.17
CA LYS A 327 -29.05 10.74 15.88
C LYS A 327 -28.51 10.34 14.52
N CYS A 328 -28.04 9.11 14.43
CA CYS A 328 -27.63 8.51 13.17
C CYS A 328 -28.85 7.86 12.51
N LEU A 329 -29.27 8.41 11.37
CA LEU A 329 -30.41 7.92 10.60
C LEU A 329 -29.91 7.19 9.35
N LYS A 330 -30.63 6.15 8.91
CA LYS A 330 -30.27 5.39 7.71
C LYS A 330 -30.33 6.30 6.48
N GLY A 331 -29.21 6.42 5.76
CA GLY A 331 -29.09 7.18 4.52
C GLY A 331 -29.02 6.29 3.29
N VAL A 332 -28.50 6.83 2.19
CA VAL A 332 -28.12 6.04 1.00
C VAL A 332 -27.14 4.95 1.42
N GLU A 333 -27.41 3.70 1.00
CA GLU A 333 -26.56 2.55 1.32
C GLU A 333 -25.18 2.66 0.65
N HIS A 334 -24.16 2.12 1.31
CA HIS A 334 -22.75 2.16 0.87
C HIS A 334 -22.18 3.56 0.66
N CYS A 335 -22.79 4.55 1.32
CA CYS A 335 -22.35 5.93 1.28
C CYS A 335 -21.58 6.29 2.55
N LYS A 336 -20.39 6.86 2.36
CA LYS A 336 -19.51 7.36 3.41
C LYS A 336 -19.87 8.78 3.84
N ARG A 337 -20.34 9.62 2.90
CA ARG A 337 -20.76 11.00 3.19
C ARG A 337 -22.03 11.37 2.43
N HIS A 338 -23.04 11.82 3.16
CA HIS A 338 -24.37 12.15 2.62
C HIS A 338 -24.60 13.67 2.52
N SER A 339 -25.66 14.03 1.79
CA SER A 339 -26.34 15.32 1.94
C SER A 339 -26.95 15.48 3.33
N THR A 340 -27.28 16.71 3.71
CA THR A 340 -27.89 17.04 5.01
C THR A 340 -29.22 16.34 5.29
N ASP A 341 -29.95 15.94 4.24
CA ASP A 341 -31.20 15.19 4.34
C ASP A 341 -31.03 13.67 4.18
N GLY A 342 -29.81 13.17 4.01
CA GLY A 342 -29.50 11.74 3.87
C GLY A 342 -29.91 11.09 2.55
N LYS A 343 -30.56 11.84 1.64
CA LYS A 343 -31.15 11.28 0.41
C LYS A 343 -30.17 11.17 -0.76
N LYS A 344 -29.07 11.92 -0.70
CA LYS A 344 -28.03 11.93 -1.73
C LYS A 344 -26.70 11.53 -1.12
N CYS A 345 -25.95 10.71 -1.83
CA CYS A 345 -24.56 10.42 -1.51
C CYS A 345 -23.62 11.38 -2.23
N VAL A 346 -22.62 11.90 -1.52
CA VAL A 346 -21.55 12.73 -2.09
C VAL A 346 -20.19 12.03 -2.04
N GLU A 347 -20.04 10.95 -1.27
CA GLU A 347 -18.84 10.13 -1.24
C GLU A 347 -19.20 8.68 -0.91
N CYS A 348 -18.89 7.74 -1.80
CA CYS A 348 -19.16 6.33 -1.59
C CYS A 348 -18.10 5.67 -0.70
N GLY A 349 -18.47 4.58 -0.04
CA GLY A 349 -17.55 3.72 0.69
C GLY A 349 -16.63 2.93 -0.26
N LYS A 350 -15.60 2.28 0.30
CA LYS A 350 -14.63 1.47 -0.47
C LYS A 350 -15.33 0.38 -1.29
N GLY A 351 -14.89 0.17 -2.53
CA GLY A 351 -15.49 -0.81 -3.45
C GLY A 351 -16.82 -0.38 -4.09
N TYR A 352 -17.21 0.88 -3.96
CA TYR A 352 -18.39 1.46 -4.61
C TYR A 352 -18.06 2.79 -5.29
N TYR A 353 -18.71 3.07 -6.42
CA TYR A 353 -18.56 4.33 -7.16
C TYR A 353 -19.86 5.14 -7.17
N LEU A 354 -19.72 6.46 -7.26
CA LEU A 354 -20.82 7.41 -7.30
C LEU A 354 -21.48 7.44 -8.68
N THR A 355 -22.80 7.26 -8.69
CA THR A 355 -23.66 7.35 -9.87
C THR A 355 -24.25 8.75 -10.03
N GLU A 356 -24.71 9.08 -11.23
CA GLU A 356 -25.21 10.42 -11.56
C GLU A 356 -26.39 10.87 -10.68
N ASP A 357 -27.21 9.93 -10.20
CA ASP A 357 -28.36 10.16 -9.33
C ASP A 357 -28.03 10.17 -7.83
N PHE A 358 -26.75 10.40 -7.48
CA PHE A 358 -26.25 10.46 -6.10
C PHE A 358 -26.40 9.14 -5.31
N LYS A 359 -26.29 7.99 -5.97
CA LYS A 359 -26.25 6.67 -5.32
C LYS A 359 -24.88 6.00 -5.48
N CYS A 360 -24.63 4.97 -4.68
CA CYS A 360 -23.42 4.17 -4.77
C CYS A 360 -23.72 2.83 -5.45
N SER A 361 -22.93 2.49 -6.47
CA SER A 361 -23.00 1.21 -7.17
C SER A 361 -21.70 0.42 -6.95
N LYS A 362 -21.81 -0.89 -6.84
CA LYS A 362 -20.67 -1.76 -6.54
C LYS A 362 -19.68 -1.78 -7.70
N CYS A 363 -18.39 -1.75 -7.38
CA CYS A 363 -17.33 -2.03 -8.34
C CYS A 363 -17.41 -3.46 -8.87
N ASP A 364 -16.78 -3.70 -10.02
CA ASP A 364 -16.56 -5.06 -10.49
C ASP A 364 -15.77 -5.84 -9.42
N SER A 365 -16.04 -7.13 -9.30
CA SER A 365 -15.33 -8.03 -8.38
C SER A 365 -13.81 -8.06 -8.54
N LYS A 366 -13.29 -7.55 -9.66
CA LYS A 366 -11.86 -7.44 -9.98
C LYS A 366 -11.25 -6.08 -9.65
N CYS A 367 -12.06 -5.11 -9.18
CA CYS A 367 -11.58 -3.80 -8.74
C CYS A 367 -11.77 -3.66 -7.21
N ASN A 368 -10.70 -3.35 -6.46
CA ASN A 368 -10.85 -2.95 -5.05
C ASN A 368 -11.47 -1.55 -4.92
N GLU A 369 -11.13 -0.65 -5.85
CA GLU A 369 -11.69 0.69 -5.96
C GLU A 369 -11.94 1.00 -7.44
N CYS A 370 -13.02 1.72 -7.73
CA CYS A 370 -13.42 2.10 -9.08
C CYS A 370 -14.11 3.46 -9.11
N GLU A 371 -14.13 4.08 -10.28
CA GLU A 371 -14.66 5.43 -10.47
C GLU A 371 -15.56 5.48 -11.70
N HIS A 372 -16.69 6.21 -11.62
CA HIS A 372 -17.64 6.45 -12.73
C HIS A 372 -18.42 5.22 -13.23
N LYS A 373 -17.76 4.06 -13.40
CA LYS A 373 -18.34 2.78 -13.82
C LYS A 373 -17.70 1.63 -13.05
N SER A 374 -18.41 0.50 -12.95
CA SER A 374 -17.94 -0.67 -12.21
C SER A 374 -16.59 -1.22 -12.72
N THR A 375 -16.28 -1.03 -14.00
CA THR A 375 -15.07 -1.56 -14.66
C THR A 375 -13.90 -0.57 -14.74
N TYR A 376 -14.04 0.64 -14.19
CA TYR A 376 -13.02 1.68 -14.25
C TYR A 376 -12.23 1.69 -12.94
N CYS A 377 -11.36 0.70 -12.75
CA CYS A 377 -10.56 0.58 -11.54
C CYS A 377 -9.52 1.73 -11.43
N GLU A 378 -9.22 2.14 -10.20
CA GLU A 378 -8.07 3.01 -9.93
C GLU A 378 -6.75 2.21 -10.00
N LEU A 379 -5.67 2.87 -10.45
CA LEU A 379 -4.41 2.23 -10.86
C LEU A 379 -3.69 1.47 -9.73
N ASP A 380 -3.97 1.82 -8.47
CA ASP A 380 -3.35 1.22 -7.27
C ASP A 380 -4.24 0.13 -6.62
N SER A 381 -5.27 -0.36 -7.35
CA SER A 381 -6.36 -1.16 -6.75
C SER A 381 -6.70 -2.46 -7.49
N LEU A 382 -5.81 -2.92 -8.38
CA LEU A 382 -5.97 -4.21 -9.06
C LEU A 382 -5.65 -5.34 -8.07
N ASP A 383 -6.57 -6.30 -7.93
CA ASP A 383 -6.30 -7.55 -7.25
C ASP A 383 -5.32 -8.35 -8.12
N GLU A 384 -4.06 -8.47 -7.66
CA GLU A 384 -2.98 -9.18 -8.36
C GLU A 384 -3.29 -10.67 -8.66
N ASN A 385 -4.43 -11.18 -8.20
CA ASN A 385 -4.78 -12.60 -8.28
C ASN A 385 -5.87 -12.97 -9.30
N LYS A 386 -6.40 -12.05 -10.13
CA LYS A 386 -7.49 -12.40 -11.08
C LYS A 386 -7.38 -11.72 -12.44
N GLU A 387 -7.00 -12.53 -13.43
CA GLU A 387 -6.97 -12.16 -14.84
C GLU A 387 -8.36 -11.85 -15.43
N ASP A 388 -8.36 -10.93 -16.39
CA ASP A 388 -9.39 -10.47 -17.32
C ASP A 388 -10.31 -9.28 -16.96
N VAL A 389 -10.44 -8.35 -17.93
CA VAL A 389 -11.47 -7.28 -18.13
C VAL A 389 -11.10 -5.90 -17.51
N HIS A 390 -10.82 -4.76 -18.21
CA HIS A 390 -11.28 -4.18 -19.51
C HIS A 390 -10.33 -3.02 -20.02
N PRO A 391 -10.70 -2.20 -21.04
CA PRO A 391 -10.10 -2.06 -22.39
C PRO A 391 -8.74 -1.32 -22.50
N ILE A 392 -8.05 -0.98 -21.41
CA ILE A 392 -6.76 -0.26 -21.48
C ILE A 392 -5.58 -1.18 -21.10
N ARG A 393 -5.86 -2.36 -20.55
CA ARG A 393 -4.89 -3.46 -20.46
C ARG A 393 -5.53 -4.70 -21.05
N MET A 394 -5.16 -5.05 -22.28
CA MET A 394 -5.23 -6.44 -22.71
C MET A 394 -4.27 -7.18 -21.76
N ALA A 395 -4.70 -8.31 -21.16
CA ALA A 395 -3.84 -9.07 -20.27
C ALA A 395 -2.49 -9.32 -20.94
N HIS A 396 -1.41 -9.17 -20.19
CA HIS A 396 -0.06 -9.33 -20.70
C HIS A 396 0.37 -8.34 -21.78
N CYS A 397 -0.37 -7.25 -22.02
CA CYS A 397 -0.10 -6.31 -23.11
C CYS A 397 0.63 -5.06 -22.63
N THR A 398 1.88 -4.92 -23.04
CA THR A 398 2.73 -3.76 -22.76
C THR A 398 2.50 -2.62 -23.75
N ARG A 399 1.91 -2.89 -24.93
CA ARG A 399 1.61 -1.87 -25.94
C ARG A 399 0.39 -2.24 -26.76
N ALA A 400 -0.58 -1.34 -26.94
CA ALA A 400 -1.81 -1.58 -27.72
C ALA A 400 -1.91 -0.73 -29.00
N SER A 401 -2.78 -1.15 -29.91
CA SER A 401 -3.13 -0.48 -31.16
C SER A 401 -4.02 0.75 -30.93
N ALA A 402 -4.09 1.62 -31.94
CA ALA A 402 -4.71 2.95 -31.85
C ALA A 402 -6.22 2.94 -31.55
N ASP A 403 -6.92 1.83 -31.79
CA ASP A 403 -8.34 1.65 -31.45
C ASP A 403 -8.55 0.88 -30.13
N GLY A 404 -7.45 0.47 -29.47
CA GLY A 404 -7.47 -0.32 -28.24
C GLY A 404 -7.96 -1.76 -28.41
N GLN A 405 -8.13 -2.24 -29.64
CA GLN A 405 -8.73 -3.57 -29.91
C GLN A 405 -7.69 -4.67 -30.11
N ARG A 406 -6.43 -4.31 -30.35
CA ARG A 406 -5.32 -5.25 -30.56
C ARG A 406 -4.10 -4.88 -29.74
N CYS A 407 -3.41 -5.87 -29.21
CA CYS A 407 -2.10 -5.75 -28.61
C CYS A 407 -1.02 -5.70 -29.70
N MET A 408 0.04 -4.96 -29.42
CA MET A 408 1.22 -4.75 -30.26
C MET A 408 2.51 -5.27 -29.61
N SER A 409 2.54 -5.38 -28.28
CA SER A 409 3.67 -5.93 -27.53
C SER A 409 3.17 -6.56 -26.24
N CYS A 410 3.75 -7.70 -25.87
CA CYS A 410 3.36 -8.45 -24.69
C CYS A 410 4.42 -8.39 -23.57
N ASP A 411 4.09 -8.82 -22.36
CA ASP A 411 5.04 -9.06 -21.26
C ASP A 411 5.60 -10.50 -21.32
N ASP A 412 6.47 -10.84 -20.36
CA ASP A 412 7.20 -12.12 -20.36
C ASP A 412 6.26 -13.33 -20.26
N ARG A 413 6.72 -14.50 -20.73
CA ARG A 413 5.93 -15.74 -20.85
C ARG A 413 4.74 -15.68 -21.81
N THR A 414 4.62 -14.63 -22.62
CA THR A 414 3.56 -14.56 -23.63
C THR A 414 4.09 -14.19 -25.01
N TYR A 415 3.35 -14.54 -26.05
CA TYR A 415 3.65 -14.17 -27.44
C TYR A 415 2.41 -13.55 -28.11
N LEU A 416 2.66 -12.70 -29.10
CA LEU A 416 1.60 -11.99 -29.81
C LEU A 416 0.96 -12.90 -30.89
N LYS A 417 -0.33 -13.20 -30.75
CA LYS A 417 -1.14 -13.95 -31.74
C LYS A 417 -2.45 -13.23 -32.00
N ASP A 418 -2.72 -12.90 -33.26
CA ASP A 418 -3.95 -12.22 -33.71
C ASP A 418 -4.31 -10.94 -32.92
N GLY A 419 -3.29 -10.20 -32.48
CA GLY A 419 -3.47 -8.98 -31.70
C GLY A 419 -3.85 -9.23 -30.24
N LYS A 420 -3.54 -10.40 -29.67
CA LYS A 420 -3.66 -10.71 -28.25
C LYS A 420 -2.37 -11.36 -27.75
N CYS A 421 -2.09 -11.22 -26.47
CA CYS A 421 -1.01 -11.94 -25.81
C CYS A 421 -1.52 -13.32 -25.39
N VAL A 422 -0.78 -14.35 -25.77
CA VAL A 422 -1.09 -15.76 -25.48
C VAL A 422 0.08 -16.34 -24.69
N GLU A 423 -0.21 -17.02 -23.58
CA GLU A 423 0.81 -17.65 -22.75
C GLU A 423 1.57 -18.75 -23.49
N CYS A 424 2.85 -18.90 -23.16
CA CYS A 424 3.65 -20.03 -23.59
C CYS A 424 3.08 -21.32 -22.95
N GLY A 425 2.86 -22.38 -23.74
CA GLY A 425 2.23 -23.62 -23.28
C GLY A 425 3.02 -24.49 -22.29
N ASP A 426 4.17 -24.00 -21.82
CA ASP A 426 5.08 -24.69 -20.89
C ASP A 426 5.40 -23.74 -19.73
N GLU A 427 5.11 -24.15 -18.49
CA GLU A 427 5.26 -23.34 -17.28
C GLU A 427 6.71 -22.90 -17.01
N LYS A 428 7.69 -23.59 -17.62
CA LYS A 428 9.12 -23.27 -17.55
C LYS A 428 9.60 -22.45 -18.73
N CYS A 429 8.73 -22.10 -19.67
CA CYS A 429 9.04 -21.31 -20.83
C CYS A 429 8.71 -19.83 -20.61
N TYR A 430 9.74 -18.98 -20.62
CA TYR A 430 9.62 -17.55 -20.32
C TYR A 430 9.83 -16.66 -21.53
N GLY A 431 10.31 -17.22 -22.63
CA GLY A 431 10.26 -16.59 -23.95
C GLY A 431 9.82 -17.61 -24.98
N CYS A 432 8.81 -17.30 -25.78
CA CYS A 432 8.35 -18.12 -26.89
C CYS A 432 7.98 -17.25 -28.09
N THR A 433 8.00 -17.85 -29.28
CA THR A 433 7.68 -17.14 -30.55
C THR A 433 6.37 -17.60 -31.18
N GLU A 434 5.90 -18.79 -30.82
CA GLU A 434 4.63 -19.40 -31.23
C GLU A 434 4.29 -20.56 -30.26
N ASP A 435 3.08 -21.13 -30.37
CA ASP A 435 2.64 -22.27 -29.52
C ASP A 435 3.69 -23.39 -29.53
N ASN A 436 4.08 -23.84 -28.33
CA ASN A 436 5.04 -24.93 -28.11
C ASN A 436 6.42 -24.70 -28.72
N LYS A 437 6.81 -23.43 -28.92
CA LYS A 437 8.15 -23.07 -29.39
C LYS A 437 8.86 -22.14 -28.44
N CYS A 438 9.44 -22.75 -27.41
CA CYS A 438 10.20 -22.02 -26.43
C CYS A 438 11.54 -21.55 -27.00
N SER A 439 11.94 -20.33 -26.65
CA SER A 439 13.26 -19.75 -26.90
C SER A 439 14.08 -19.59 -25.62
N VAL A 440 13.44 -19.49 -24.44
CA VAL A 440 14.13 -19.30 -23.15
C VAL A 440 13.42 -20.07 -22.04
N CYS A 441 14.15 -20.96 -21.35
CA CYS A 441 13.63 -21.77 -20.25
C CYS A 441 14.21 -21.35 -18.90
N ALA A 442 13.44 -21.49 -17.82
CA ALA A 442 13.93 -21.40 -16.44
C ALA A 442 13.16 -22.37 -15.54
N LYS A 443 13.75 -22.81 -14.42
CA LYS A 443 13.07 -23.80 -13.55
C LYS A 443 12.00 -23.16 -12.67
N THR A 444 12.18 -21.90 -12.29
CA THR A 444 11.23 -21.10 -11.50
C THR A 444 11.15 -19.68 -12.05
N GLN A 445 10.12 -18.93 -11.62
CA GLN A 445 9.95 -17.54 -12.06
C GLN A 445 11.02 -16.63 -11.48
N GLU A 446 11.40 -16.93 -10.24
CA GLU A 446 12.56 -16.35 -9.57
C GLU A 446 13.86 -16.64 -10.34
N ASP A 447 14.06 -17.86 -10.86
CA ASP A 447 15.20 -18.19 -11.71
C ASP A 447 15.21 -17.37 -13.01
N PHE A 448 14.06 -17.18 -13.66
CA PHE A 448 13.97 -16.37 -14.88
C PHE A 448 14.28 -14.90 -14.61
N PHE A 449 13.68 -14.30 -13.58
CA PHE A 449 13.96 -12.92 -13.18
C PHE A 449 15.40 -12.74 -12.69
N ASN A 450 15.99 -13.78 -12.10
CA ASN A 450 17.40 -13.82 -11.72
C ASN A 450 18.35 -14.22 -12.88
N GLY A 451 17.84 -14.36 -14.11
CA GLY A 451 18.64 -14.68 -15.30
C GLY A 451 19.21 -16.12 -15.34
N ILE A 452 18.78 -17.00 -14.44
CA ILE A 452 19.15 -18.42 -14.38
C ILE A 452 18.33 -19.19 -15.42
N VAL A 453 18.71 -19.04 -16.68
CA VAL A 453 18.00 -19.61 -17.84
C VAL A 453 18.81 -20.71 -18.54
N TYR A 454 18.10 -21.60 -19.24
CA TYR A 454 18.70 -22.63 -20.10
C TYR A 454 18.04 -22.66 -21.48
N LEU A 455 18.75 -23.22 -22.46
CA LEU A 455 18.24 -23.36 -23.82
C LEU A 455 17.26 -24.55 -23.90
N PRO A 456 16.12 -24.39 -24.60
CA PRO A 456 15.15 -25.45 -24.79
C PRO A 456 15.70 -26.61 -25.63
N ASN A 457 15.25 -27.83 -25.33
CA ASN A 457 15.57 -29.03 -26.11
C ASN A 457 14.36 -29.42 -26.96
N ASN A 458 14.53 -29.48 -28.29
CA ASN A 458 13.43 -29.68 -29.24
C ASN A 458 12.22 -28.75 -28.96
N ASN A 459 12.49 -27.46 -28.73
CA ASN A 459 11.50 -26.42 -28.48
C ASN A 459 10.75 -26.47 -27.13
N HIS A 460 11.17 -27.36 -26.21
CA HIS A 460 10.56 -27.54 -24.88
C HIS A 460 11.55 -27.31 -23.73
N CYS A 461 11.00 -26.93 -22.57
CA CYS A 461 11.69 -26.83 -21.28
C CYS A 461 11.42 -28.05 -20.40
#